data_AF-A0A945WI04-F1
#
_entry.id   AF-A0A945WI04-F1
#
_cell.length_a   1.000
_cell.length_b   1.000
_cell.length_c   1.000
_cell.angle_alpha   90.00
_cell.angle_beta   90.00
_cell.angle_gamma   90.00
#
_symmetry.space_group_name_H-M   'P 1'
#
loop_
_entity.id
_entity.type
_entity.pdbx_description
1 polymer ?
#
loop_
_entity_poly.entity_id
_entity_poly.type
_entity_poly.pdbx_seq_one_letter_code
_entity_poly.pdbx_strand_id
1 'polypeptide(L)'
;MKKLLLIISLICGLTVISLGQTMNKLNTRAKMKSMYISNFAKYTEWPAEYKQGEFVVGVVNDDALATMMETMAKTKTINGQKMVIKRFSSPSEITKCHLIYVAGKASGEVQPYVSKVSKFSCLIVTEGAGLIDNLSAINFLTIAGPLKFEMNKKTFNNQELIVSTLLENLATKVIK
;
A
#
# COMPACT_ATOMS: atom_id res chain seq x y z
N MET A 1 23.57 5.09 47.27
CA MET A 1 23.88 5.79 46.01
C MET A 1 24.37 4.85 44.90
N LYS A 2 25.43 4.04 45.09
CA LYS A 2 25.91 3.08 44.07
C LYS A 2 24.87 2.02 43.63
N LYS A 3 24.05 1.51 44.56
CA LYS A 3 22.94 0.59 44.26
C LYS A 3 21.78 1.23 43.47
N LEU A 4 21.60 2.55 43.61
CA LEU A 4 20.56 3.30 42.88
C LEU A 4 21.00 3.61 41.44
N LEU A 5 22.28 3.91 41.23
CA LEU A 5 22.90 4.08 39.91
C LEU A 5 22.89 2.78 39.07
N LEU A 6 23.09 1.63 39.70
CA LEU A 6 23.01 0.32 39.03
C LEU A 6 21.59 -0.03 38.55
N ILE A 7 20.56 0.33 39.31
CA ILE A 7 19.16 0.11 38.91
C ILE A 7 18.75 1.02 37.75
N ILE A 8 19.20 2.27 37.72
CA ILE A 8 18.90 3.22 36.63
C ILE A 8 19.57 2.77 35.31
N SER A 9 20.81 2.26 35.37
CA SER A 9 21.50 1.70 34.20
C SER A 9 20.82 0.45 33.63
N LEU A 10 20.22 -0.39 34.49
CA LEU A 10 19.54 -1.61 34.06
C LEU A 10 18.19 -1.31 33.39
N ILE A 11 17.47 -0.29 33.87
CA ILE A 11 16.20 0.17 33.28
C ILE A 11 16.43 0.85 31.91
N CYS A 12 17.50 1.65 31.76
CA CYS A 12 17.86 2.20 30.45
C CYS A 12 18.22 1.10 29.43
N GLY A 13 18.97 0.06 29.83
CA GLY A 13 19.31 -1.06 28.94
C GLY A 13 18.10 -1.86 28.42
N LEU A 14 17.06 -2.06 29.24
CA LEU A 14 15.85 -2.77 28.81
C LEU A 14 14.97 -1.95 27.85
N THR A 15 14.95 -0.62 27.96
CA THR A 15 14.14 0.21 27.05
C THR A 15 14.67 0.24 25.62
N VAL A 16 16.00 0.25 25.42
CA VAL A 16 16.64 0.35 24.09
C VAL A 16 16.39 -0.90 23.22
N ILE A 17 16.24 -2.08 23.82
CA ILE A 17 16.02 -3.34 23.08
C ILE A 17 14.60 -3.38 22.46
N SER A 18 13.61 -2.76 23.11
CA SER A 18 12.21 -2.79 22.65
C SER A 18 11.94 -1.93 21.41
N LEU A 19 12.64 -0.80 21.26
CA LEU A 19 12.48 0.08 20.09
C LEU A 19 13.03 -0.55 18.80
N GLY A 20 14.16 -1.26 18.88
CA GLY A 20 14.77 -1.92 17.73
C GLY A 20 13.90 -3.03 17.12
N GLN A 21 13.17 -3.78 17.95
CA GLN A 21 12.25 -4.82 17.49
C GLN A 21 11.05 -4.25 16.73
N THR A 22 10.53 -3.11 17.18
CA THR A 22 9.38 -2.43 16.55
C THR A 22 9.75 -1.88 15.16
N MET A 23 10.91 -1.23 15.04
CA MET A 23 11.41 -0.71 13.75
C MET A 23 11.66 -1.83 12.72
N ASN A 24 12.23 -2.96 13.13
CA ASN A 24 12.45 -4.11 12.23
C ASN A 24 11.14 -4.71 11.71
N LYS A 25 10.11 -4.80 12.55
CA LYS A 25 8.79 -5.31 12.16
C LYS A 25 8.07 -4.38 11.19
N LEU A 26 8.12 -3.06 11.44
CA LEU A 26 7.56 -2.05 10.54
C LEU A 26 8.22 -2.10 9.15
N ASN A 27 9.55 -2.16 9.11
CA ASN A 27 10.31 -2.28 7.85
C ASN A 27 9.97 -3.56 7.09
N THR A 28 9.78 -4.67 7.79
CA THR A 28 9.38 -5.94 7.15
C THR A 28 7.97 -5.84 6.55
N ARG A 29 7.01 -5.26 7.27
CA ARG A 29 5.64 -5.04 6.76
C ARG A 29 5.65 -4.14 5.53
N ALA A 30 6.36 -3.02 5.56
CA ALA A 30 6.50 -2.10 4.43
C ALA A 30 7.13 -2.79 3.22
N LYS A 31 8.20 -3.56 3.43
CA LYS A 31 8.84 -4.36 2.37
C LYS A 31 7.86 -5.35 1.75
N MET A 32 7.12 -6.11 2.55
CA MET A 32 6.12 -7.06 2.05
C MET A 32 5.01 -6.35 1.27
N LYS A 33 4.44 -5.27 1.80
CA LYS A 33 3.44 -4.45 1.10
C LYS A 33 3.97 -3.95 -0.26
N SER A 34 5.21 -3.46 -0.32
CA SER A 34 5.82 -2.99 -1.58
C SER A 34 5.89 -4.08 -2.65
N MET A 35 6.20 -5.32 -2.24
CA MET A 35 6.25 -6.48 -3.15
C MET A 35 4.85 -6.86 -3.64
N TYR A 36 3.85 -6.88 -2.75
CA TYR A 36 2.47 -7.14 -3.11
C TYR A 36 1.94 -6.08 -4.07
N ILE A 37 2.14 -4.79 -3.78
CA ILE A 37 1.71 -3.70 -4.65
C ILE A 37 2.38 -3.79 -6.04
N SER A 38 3.67 -4.12 -6.10
CA SER A 38 4.35 -4.37 -7.37
C SER A 38 3.74 -5.54 -8.15
N ASN A 39 3.32 -6.62 -7.46
CA ASN A 39 2.63 -7.73 -8.09
C ASN A 39 1.21 -7.36 -8.53
N PHE A 40 0.47 -6.60 -7.74
CA PHE A 40 -0.85 -6.10 -8.12
C PHE A 40 -0.78 -5.29 -9.42
N ALA A 41 0.21 -4.41 -9.51
CA ALA A 41 0.48 -3.64 -10.71
C ALA A 41 0.87 -4.53 -11.90
N LYS A 42 1.72 -5.54 -11.70
CA LYS A 42 2.12 -6.48 -12.75
C LYS A 42 0.96 -7.32 -13.29
N TYR A 43 -0.02 -7.65 -12.44
CA TYR A 43 -1.13 -8.57 -12.76
C TYR A 43 -2.46 -7.85 -13.04
N THR A 44 -2.38 -6.56 -13.29
CA THR A 44 -3.51 -5.71 -13.68
C THR A 44 -3.19 -5.09 -15.03
N GLU A 45 -4.18 -5.01 -15.89
CA GLU A 45 -4.11 -4.36 -17.19
C GLU A 45 -4.90 -3.06 -17.16
N TRP A 46 -4.26 -2.01 -17.65
CA TRP A 46 -4.84 -0.67 -17.79
C TRP A 46 -5.32 -0.42 -19.24
N PRO A 47 -6.17 0.60 -19.47
CA PRO A 47 -6.47 1.10 -20.81
C PRO A 47 -5.22 1.54 -21.58
N ALA A 48 -5.31 1.56 -22.91
CA ALA A 48 -4.16 1.80 -23.80
C ALA A 48 -3.46 3.14 -23.51
N GLU A 49 -4.22 4.19 -23.21
CA GLU A 49 -3.74 5.54 -22.91
C GLU A 49 -2.99 5.66 -21.57
N TYR A 50 -2.97 4.60 -20.76
CA TYR A 50 -2.15 4.50 -19.55
C TYR A 50 -0.87 3.68 -19.77
N LYS A 51 -0.72 2.97 -20.90
CA LYS A 51 0.44 2.08 -21.16
C LYS A 51 1.67 2.81 -21.71
N GLN A 52 1.73 4.13 -21.57
CA GLN A 52 2.80 4.99 -22.07
C GLN A 52 3.33 5.93 -20.98
N GLY A 53 4.61 6.30 -21.09
CA GLY A 53 5.28 7.15 -20.10
C GLY A 53 5.57 6.42 -18.79
N GLU A 54 5.60 7.16 -17.69
CA GLU A 54 5.89 6.63 -16.35
C GLU A 54 4.69 5.93 -15.73
N PHE A 55 4.93 4.83 -15.02
CA PHE A 55 3.94 4.15 -14.18
C PHE A 55 3.94 4.79 -12.80
N VAL A 56 2.93 5.61 -12.52
CA VAL A 56 2.87 6.42 -11.30
C VAL A 56 2.14 5.65 -10.19
N VAL A 57 2.82 5.46 -9.07
CA VAL A 57 2.24 4.91 -7.83
C VAL A 57 2.14 5.99 -6.77
N GLY A 58 0.90 6.29 -6.35
CA GLY A 58 0.61 7.17 -5.23
C GLY A 58 0.68 6.42 -3.89
N VAL A 59 1.27 7.02 -2.87
CA VAL A 59 1.27 6.53 -1.48
C VAL A 59 0.75 7.64 -0.57
N VAL A 60 -0.32 7.34 0.18
CA VAL A 60 -0.93 8.24 1.16
C VAL A 60 -0.72 7.67 2.56
N ASN A 61 -0.18 8.48 3.47
CA ASN A 61 -0.06 8.22 4.91
C ASN A 61 0.75 6.95 5.30
N ASP A 62 1.75 6.53 4.52
CA ASP A 62 2.68 5.43 4.87
C ASP A 62 4.10 5.71 4.33
N ASP A 63 4.90 6.46 5.11
CA ASP A 63 6.27 6.85 4.72
C ASP A 63 7.24 5.68 4.61
N ALA A 64 7.06 4.65 5.44
CA ALA A 64 7.89 3.45 5.39
C ALA A 64 7.67 2.70 4.09
N LEU A 65 6.41 2.53 3.67
CA LEU A 65 6.07 1.96 2.38
C LEU A 65 6.60 2.81 1.23
N ALA A 66 6.37 4.13 1.26
CA ALA A 66 6.84 5.04 0.22
C ALA A 66 8.35 4.91 0.00
N THR A 67 9.13 4.92 1.09
CA THR A 67 10.60 4.78 1.05
C THR A 67 11.04 3.43 0.46
N MET A 68 10.35 2.34 0.80
CA MET A 68 10.62 1.02 0.23
C MET A 68 10.32 0.98 -1.28
N MET A 69 9.19 1.57 -1.68
CA MET A 69 8.80 1.64 -3.09
C MET A 69 9.70 2.55 -3.91
N GLU A 70 10.15 3.68 -3.37
CA GLU A 70 11.11 4.60 -4.02
C GLU A 70 12.44 3.89 -4.29
N THR A 71 12.90 3.09 -3.33
CA THR A 71 14.11 2.27 -3.50
C THR A 71 13.91 1.25 -4.61
N MET A 72 12.75 0.60 -4.68
CA MET A 72 12.41 -0.37 -5.72
C MET A 72 12.30 0.28 -7.11
N ALA A 73 11.74 1.49 -7.18
CA ALA A 73 11.52 2.24 -8.42
C ALA A 73 12.82 2.65 -9.13
N LYS A 74 13.97 2.65 -8.43
CA LYS A 74 15.29 2.93 -9.04
C LYS A 74 15.67 1.95 -10.14
N THR A 75 15.21 0.71 -10.06
CA THR A 75 15.61 -0.37 -10.99
C THR A 75 14.43 -1.12 -11.60
N LYS A 76 13.23 -1.01 -11.03
CA LYS A 76 12.05 -1.72 -11.52
C LYS A 76 11.25 -0.93 -12.54
N THR A 77 10.72 -1.68 -13.49
CA THR A 77 9.65 -1.26 -14.39
C THR A 77 8.39 -2.10 -14.11
N ILE A 78 7.23 -1.54 -14.44
CA ILE A 78 5.95 -2.26 -14.46
C ILE A 78 5.48 -2.25 -15.91
N ASN A 79 5.29 -3.43 -16.50
CA ASN A 79 4.79 -3.60 -17.87
C ASN A 79 5.54 -2.73 -18.90
N GLY A 80 6.87 -2.62 -18.74
CA GLY A 80 7.73 -1.82 -19.62
C GLY A 80 7.82 -0.33 -19.29
N GLN A 81 6.99 0.17 -18.37
CA GLN A 81 7.00 1.58 -17.93
C GLN A 81 7.88 1.78 -16.70
N LYS A 82 8.64 2.88 -16.69
CA LYS A 82 9.46 3.26 -15.52
C LYS A 82 8.55 3.58 -14.34
N MET A 83 8.80 2.94 -13.20
CA MET A 83 8.03 3.18 -11.98
C MET A 83 8.43 4.52 -11.35
N VAL A 84 7.43 5.32 -10.94
CA VAL A 84 7.62 6.56 -10.17
C VAL A 84 6.69 6.58 -8.98
N ILE A 85 7.23 6.91 -7.81
CA ILE A 85 6.47 7.00 -6.57
C ILE A 85 6.15 8.46 -6.27
N LYS A 86 4.88 8.75 -5.98
CA LYS A 86 4.43 10.05 -5.49
C LYS A 86 3.84 9.88 -4.09
N ARG A 87 4.29 10.70 -3.16
CA ARG A 87 3.66 10.82 -1.84
C ARG A 87 2.57 11.88 -1.92
N PHE A 88 1.40 11.60 -1.38
CA PHE A 88 0.30 12.55 -1.29
C PHE A 88 -0.09 12.71 0.18
N SER A 89 -0.19 13.96 0.65
CA SER A 89 -0.55 14.29 2.03
C SER A 89 -1.98 14.84 2.14
N SER A 90 -2.60 15.21 1.01
CA SER A 90 -3.97 15.70 0.96
C SER A 90 -4.70 15.26 -0.32
N PRO A 91 -6.05 15.15 -0.31
CA PRO A 91 -6.80 14.82 -1.53
C PRO A 91 -6.62 15.84 -2.66
N SER A 92 -6.32 17.11 -2.35
CA SER A 92 -6.08 18.16 -3.34
C SER A 92 -4.82 17.93 -4.17
N GLU A 93 -3.82 17.22 -3.63
CA GLU A 93 -2.55 16.95 -4.32
C GLU A 93 -2.63 15.78 -5.31
N ILE A 94 -3.70 14.97 -5.26
CA ILE A 94 -3.80 13.78 -6.10
C ILE A 94 -3.85 14.19 -7.58
N THR A 95 -2.85 13.69 -8.30
CA THR A 95 -2.76 13.74 -9.76
C THR A 95 -3.10 12.38 -10.36
N LYS A 96 -3.21 12.31 -11.70
CA LYS A 96 -3.32 11.04 -12.43
C LYS A 96 -2.24 10.05 -11.96
N CYS A 97 -2.66 8.85 -11.56
CA CYS A 97 -1.77 7.75 -11.19
C CYS A 97 -2.38 6.41 -11.61
N HIS A 98 -1.52 5.42 -11.86
CA HIS A 98 -1.92 4.07 -12.24
C HIS A 98 -2.39 3.29 -11.04
N LEU A 99 -1.73 3.46 -9.90
CA LEU A 99 -2.05 2.79 -8.64
C LEU A 99 -1.97 3.81 -7.51
N ILE A 100 -2.89 3.74 -6.56
CA ILE A 100 -2.78 4.47 -5.30
C ILE A 100 -2.96 3.52 -4.13
N TYR A 101 -2.06 3.63 -3.16
CA TYR A 101 -2.23 3.02 -1.84
C TYR A 101 -2.64 4.10 -0.83
N VAL A 102 -3.74 3.86 -0.12
CA VAL A 102 -4.23 4.74 0.93
C VAL A 102 -4.25 4.00 2.26
N ALA A 103 -3.32 4.36 3.16
CA ALA A 103 -3.40 3.94 4.55
C ALA A 103 -4.50 4.74 5.27
N GLY A 104 -5.45 4.04 5.87
CA GLY A 104 -6.51 4.66 6.67
C GLY A 104 -7.24 3.62 7.50
N LYS A 105 -7.71 4.01 8.69
CA LYS A 105 -8.33 3.06 9.63
C LYS A 105 -9.84 2.93 9.44
N ALA A 106 -10.45 3.91 8.78
CA ALA A 106 -11.88 4.02 8.58
C ALA A 106 -12.20 4.63 7.20
N SER A 107 -13.42 4.39 6.73
CA SER A 107 -13.90 4.88 5.44
C SER A 107 -13.81 6.40 5.30
N GLY A 108 -14.09 7.16 6.37
CA GLY A 108 -14.03 8.63 6.36
C GLY A 108 -12.65 9.21 6.07
N GLU A 109 -11.57 8.51 6.45
CA GLU A 109 -10.19 8.94 6.16
C GLU A 109 -9.80 8.65 4.70
N VAL A 110 -10.36 7.59 4.12
CA VAL A 110 -9.97 7.05 2.81
C VAL A 110 -10.83 7.61 1.67
N GLN A 111 -12.12 7.78 1.92
CA GLN A 111 -13.13 8.24 0.94
C GLN A 111 -12.72 9.52 0.20
N PRO A 112 -12.14 10.56 0.83
CA PRO A 112 -11.75 11.78 0.11
C PRO A 112 -10.69 11.53 -0.97
N TYR A 113 -9.73 10.64 -0.71
CA TYR A 113 -8.68 10.27 -1.67
C TYR A 113 -9.26 9.43 -2.82
N VAL A 114 -10.10 8.45 -2.47
CA VAL A 114 -10.80 7.60 -3.44
C VAL A 114 -11.67 8.44 -4.38
N SER A 115 -12.47 9.36 -3.84
CA SER A 115 -13.37 10.20 -4.64
C SER A 115 -12.63 11.05 -5.69
N LYS A 116 -11.39 11.45 -5.39
CA LYS A 116 -10.56 12.22 -6.31
C LYS A 116 -9.88 11.35 -7.36
N VAL A 117 -9.37 10.18 -6.96
CA VAL A 117 -8.61 9.29 -7.84
C VAL A 117 -9.52 8.47 -8.77
N SER A 118 -10.78 8.21 -8.38
CA SER A 118 -11.75 7.45 -9.19
C SER A 118 -12.08 8.08 -10.55
N LYS A 119 -11.63 9.31 -10.81
CA LYS A 119 -11.71 10.00 -12.11
C LYS A 119 -10.69 9.49 -13.12
N PHE A 120 -9.74 8.66 -12.69
CA PHE A 120 -8.71 8.05 -13.51
C PHE A 120 -8.90 6.53 -13.51
N SER A 121 -8.32 5.84 -14.48
CA SER A 121 -8.23 4.39 -14.48
C SER A 121 -7.13 3.97 -13.49
N CYS A 122 -7.45 4.02 -12.19
CA CYS A 122 -6.49 3.87 -11.11
C CYS A 122 -6.81 2.65 -10.24
N LEU A 123 -5.80 1.81 -9.99
CA LEU A 123 -5.92 0.70 -9.06
C LEU A 123 -5.87 1.23 -7.62
N ILE A 124 -7.02 1.20 -6.95
CA ILE A 124 -7.16 1.67 -5.57
C ILE A 124 -6.88 0.51 -4.61
N VAL A 125 -5.84 0.68 -3.79
CA VAL A 125 -5.40 -0.27 -2.76
C VAL A 125 -5.54 0.39 -1.38
N THR A 126 -6.17 -0.31 -0.43
CA THR A 126 -6.34 0.17 0.95
C THR A 126 -5.83 -0.84 1.97
N GLU A 127 -5.88 -0.48 3.24
CA GLU A 127 -5.67 -1.40 4.36
C GLU A 127 -6.63 -1.02 5.49
N GLY A 128 -7.52 -1.93 5.91
CA GLY A 128 -8.45 -1.66 7.02
C GLY A 128 -9.74 -2.46 6.91
N ALA A 129 -10.52 -2.52 8.00
CA ALA A 129 -11.76 -3.28 8.01
C ALA A 129 -12.86 -2.57 7.17
N GLY A 130 -13.55 -3.32 6.31
CA GLY A 130 -14.73 -2.86 5.56
C GLY A 130 -14.45 -1.91 4.39
N LEU A 131 -13.19 -1.60 4.08
CA LEU A 131 -12.85 -0.68 2.99
C LEU A 131 -13.08 -1.30 1.59
N ILE A 132 -13.01 -2.64 1.49
CA ILE A 132 -13.13 -3.35 0.21
C ILE A 132 -14.51 -3.21 -0.46
N ASP A 133 -15.56 -3.00 0.33
CA ASP A 133 -16.94 -3.15 -0.18
C ASP A 133 -17.28 -2.05 -1.19
N ASN A 134 -16.78 -0.82 -0.99
CA ASN A 134 -17.11 0.33 -1.83
C ASN A 134 -15.95 1.28 -2.15
N LEU A 135 -14.76 1.11 -1.55
CA LEU A 135 -13.68 2.11 -1.68
C LEU A 135 -12.52 1.64 -2.55
N SER A 136 -12.20 0.35 -2.50
CA SER A 136 -10.99 -0.17 -3.13
C SER A 136 -11.24 -1.40 -3.97
N ALA A 137 -10.32 -1.66 -4.87
CA ALA A 137 -10.29 -2.87 -5.66
C ALA A 137 -9.48 -3.97 -4.95
N ILE A 138 -8.51 -3.57 -4.13
CA ILE A 138 -7.74 -4.45 -3.26
C ILE A 138 -7.68 -3.84 -1.85
N ASN A 139 -7.86 -4.66 -0.84
CA ASN A 139 -7.70 -4.25 0.55
C ASN A 139 -6.78 -5.22 1.30
N PHE A 140 -5.71 -4.71 1.90
CA PHE A 140 -4.87 -5.49 2.78
C PHE A 140 -5.59 -5.77 4.11
N LEU A 141 -5.45 -7.00 4.59
CA LEU A 141 -6.02 -7.43 5.86
C LEU A 141 -5.02 -7.24 7.01
N THR A 142 -5.43 -6.46 8.02
CA THR A 142 -4.64 -6.21 9.24
C THR A 142 -4.80 -7.34 10.24
N ILE A 143 -4.38 -8.56 9.87
CA ILE A 143 -4.39 -9.74 10.75
C ILE A 143 -2.99 -10.07 11.27
N ALA A 144 -2.92 -10.76 12.41
CA ALA A 144 -1.68 -11.38 12.86
C ALA A 144 -1.26 -12.49 11.88
N GLY A 145 0.03 -12.50 11.49
CA GLY A 145 0.58 -13.47 10.55
C GLY A 145 0.91 -12.89 9.16
N PRO A 146 0.96 -13.74 8.12
CA PRO A 146 1.29 -13.32 6.76
C PRO A 146 0.38 -12.20 6.25
N LEU A 147 0.93 -11.32 5.42
CA LEU A 147 0.12 -10.32 4.71
C LEU A 147 -0.88 -11.04 3.80
N LYS A 148 -2.16 -10.73 3.97
CA LYS A 148 -3.25 -11.21 3.13
C LYS A 148 -4.00 -10.02 2.55
N PHE A 149 -4.78 -10.27 1.51
CA PHE A 149 -5.62 -9.26 0.88
C PHE A 149 -6.92 -9.87 0.39
N GLU A 150 -7.90 -9.01 0.22
CA GLU A 150 -9.18 -9.27 -0.42
C GLU A 150 -9.34 -8.36 -1.64
N MET A 151 -10.21 -8.76 -2.56
CA MET A 151 -10.42 -8.09 -3.84
C MET A 151 -11.89 -7.80 -4.10
N ASN A 152 -12.14 -6.74 -4.86
CA ASN A 152 -13.45 -6.37 -5.37
C ASN A 152 -13.39 -6.16 -6.88
N LYS A 153 -13.86 -7.17 -7.63
CA LYS A 153 -13.82 -7.20 -9.09
C LYS A 153 -14.71 -6.12 -9.72
N LYS A 154 -15.81 -5.77 -9.05
CA LYS A 154 -16.64 -4.62 -9.46
C LYS A 154 -15.84 -3.33 -9.45
N THR A 155 -14.99 -3.09 -8.44
CA THR A 155 -14.16 -1.88 -8.39
C THR A 155 -13.06 -1.87 -9.46
N PHE A 156 -12.46 -3.02 -9.79
CA PHE A 156 -11.57 -3.12 -10.96
C PHE A 156 -12.27 -2.67 -12.24
N ASN A 157 -13.46 -3.22 -12.50
CA ASN A 157 -14.24 -2.90 -13.70
C ASN A 157 -14.67 -1.42 -13.73
N ASN A 158 -15.08 -0.85 -12.59
CA ASN A 158 -15.45 0.57 -12.46
C ASN A 158 -14.26 1.53 -12.72
N GLN A 159 -13.02 1.03 -12.68
CA GLN A 159 -11.81 1.78 -12.99
C GLN A 159 -11.21 1.38 -14.34
N GLU A 160 -11.98 0.64 -15.16
CA GLU A 160 -11.57 0.16 -16.49
C GLU A 160 -10.33 -0.74 -16.45
N LEU A 161 -10.12 -1.42 -15.32
CA LEU A 161 -8.99 -2.31 -15.09
C LEU A 161 -9.41 -3.76 -15.28
N ILE A 162 -8.53 -4.53 -15.91
CA ILE A 162 -8.70 -5.99 -16.05
C ILE A 162 -7.68 -6.66 -15.13
N VAL A 163 -8.16 -7.52 -14.23
CA VAL A 163 -7.28 -8.27 -13.32
C VAL A 163 -7.10 -9.71 -13.80
N SER A 164 -5.87 -10.23 -13.67
CA SER A 164 -5.59 -11.61 -14.03
C SER A 164 -6.20 -12.61 -13.05
N THR A 165 -6.57 -13.78 -13.55
CA THR A 165 -7.05 -14.90 -12.73
C THR A 165 -6.02 -15.39 -11.71
N LEU A 166 -4.73 -15.26 -12.01
CA LEU A 166 -3.65 -15.59 -11.08
C LEU A 166 -3.73 -14.72 -9.82
N LEU A 167 -3.97 -13.42 -9.96
CA LEU A 167 -4.09 -12.53 -8.80
C LEU A 167 -5.39 -12.80 -8.02
N GLU A 168 -6.50 -13.06 -8.72
CA GLU A 168 -7.77 -13.45 -8.09
C GLU A 168 -7.62 -14.68 -7.19
N ASN A 169 -6.88 -15.70 -7.66
CA ASN A 169 -6.67 -16.95 -6.93
C ASN A 169 -5.79 -16.80 -5.67
N LEU A 170 -5.04 -15.69 -5.55
CA LEU A 170 -4.22 -15.39 -4.37
C LEU A 170 -4.99 -14.62 -3.29
N ALA A 171 -6.14 -14.03 -3.63
CA ALA A 171 -6.95 -13.28 -2.68
C ALA A 171 -7.63 -14.22 -1.67
N THR A 172 -7.75 -13.77 -0.43
CA THR A 172 -8.49 -14.52 0.61
C THR A 172 -10.00 -14.49 0.35
N LYS A 173 -10.49 -13.44 -0.30
CA LYS A 173 -11.89 -13.22 -0.67
C LYS A 173 -11.94 -12.40 -1.95
N VAL A 174 -12.85 -12.74 -2.85
CA VAL A 174 -13.15 -11.98 -4.07
C VAL A 174 -14.62 -11.62 -4.08
N ILE A 175 -14.93 -10.33 -4.04
CA ILE A 175 -16.26 -9.77 -4.29
C ILE A 175 -16.42 -9.67 -5.81
N LYS A 176 -17.50 -10.22 -6.35
CA LYS A 176 -17.77 -10.27 -7.79
C LYS A 176 -18.67 -9.13 -8.22
#